data_AF-A0A3M9LPT2-F1
#
_entry.id   AF-A0A3M9LPT2-F1
#
_cell.length_a   1.000
_cell.length_b   1.000
_cell.length_c   1.000
_cell.angle_alpha   90.00
_cell.angle_beta   90.00
_cell.angle_gamma   90.00
#
_symmetry.space_group_name_H-M   'P 1'
#
loop_
_entity.id
_entity.type
_entity.pdbx_description
1 polymer ?
#
loop_
_entity_poly.entity_id
_entity_poly.type
_entity_poly.pdbx_seq_one_letter_code
_entity_poly.pdbx_strand_id
1 'polypeptide(L)'
;MISMNFDLKSVFNNMKYSFTQAFNKKTIAISLIILLTIFLLPKTSLVFFDYVYGETVMDETSSMVIGNSSDPNEMAISIMSWESRHFYNPYNNFDKDSKLQEFGLYNYSGSIEEIKLFWRDAPVPWIIHFGTANCEEYSRVFVELMRHNGAEARFIHSPAGDHCWAEYKNENGNWIVVDPSCNRVIGTARFEFAKHWNRDLCYIEVIDENSNWIDVSDQYINRSDVYVEIHENGKPVDKYDLYVYNHYLKDTKGGKYDKPIIATRKQSFNKSGISTFKLGTGNYTFTLMNPHLPFFKYQLPVNITENKPKHLVYNLDEEKHLFL
;
A
#
# COMPACT_ATOMS: atom_id res chain seq x y z
N MET A 1 -3.01 63.49 22.10
CA MET A 1 -2.95 62.03 22.35
C MET A 1 -4.38 61.52 22.39
N ILE A 2 -4.86 60.89 21.32
CA ILE A 2 -6.21 60.31 21.27
C ILE A 2 -6.05 58.82 21.57
N SER A 3 -6.52 58.38 22.73
CA SER A 3 -6.60 56.97 23.11
C SER A 3 -7.90 56.41 22.52
N MET A 4 -7.79 55.54 21.52
CA MET A 4 -8.92 54.72 21.07
C MET A 4 -8.92 53.44 21.89
N ASN A 5 -9.91 53.30 22.78
CA ASN A 5 -10.22 52.04 23.43
C ASN A 5 -10.90 51.11 22.41
N PHE A 6 -10.16 50.13 21.91
CA PHE A 6 -10.71 49.07 21.08
C PHE A 6 -11.52 48.13 21.98
N ASP A 7 -12.85 48.20 21.89
CA ASP A 7 -13.73 47.26 22.59
C ASP A 7 -13.70 45.89 21.90
N LEU A 8 -12.69 45.11 22.25
CA LEU A 8 -12.50 43.74 21.78
C LEU A 8 -13.73 42.86 22.06
N LYS A 9 -14.52 43.15 23.11
CA LYS A 9 -15.68 42.36 23.48
C LYS A 9 -16.82 42.49 22.46
N SER A 10 -17.02 43.70 21.93
CA SER A 10 -17.94 43.98 20.81
C SER A 10 -17.53 43.23 19.53
N VAL A 11 -16.24 43.24 19.20
CA VAL A 11 -15.70 42.53 18.02
C VAL A 11 -15.89 41.02 18.14
N PHE A 12 -15.60 40.43 19.31
CA PHE A 12 -15.80 39.00 19.55
C PHE A 12 -17.28 38.59 19.52
N ASN A 13 -18.19 39.40 20.06
CA ASN A 13 -19.63 39.11 20.03
C ASN A 13 -20.19 39.18 18.59
N ASN A 14 -19.75 40.13 17.78
CA ASN A 14 -20.16 40.24 16.38
C ASN A 14 -19.59 39.09 15.52
N MET A 15 -18.35 38.66 15.77
CA MET A 15 -17.80 37.46 15.11
C MET A 15 -18.57 36.20 15.49
N LYS A 16 -18.93 36.04 16.76
CA LYS A 16 -19.69 34.87 17.24
C LYS A 16 -21.08 34.82 16.61
N TYR A 17 -21.77 35.96 16.54
CA TYR A 17 -23.10 36.09 15.93
C TYR A 17 -23.09 35.76 14.43
N SER A 18 -22.09 36.28 13.70
CA SER A 18 -21.87 35.97 12.27
C SER A 18 -21.60 34.49 12.02
N PHE A 19 -20.79 33.85 12.88
CA PHE A 19 -20.54 32.40 12.79
C PHE A 19 -21.81 31.56 13.04
N THR A 20 -22.63 31.92 14.03
CA THR A 20 -23.90 31.21 14.30
C THR A 20 -24.96 31.41 13.22
N GLN A 21 -24.97 32.54 12.50
CA GLN A 21 -25.89 32.73 11.36
C GLN A 21 -25.38 32.09 10.06
N ALA A 22 -24.07 32.08 9.82
CA ALA A 22 -23.46 31.47 8.63
C ALA A 22 -23.66 29.94 8.56
N PHE A 23 -23.86 29.30 9.72
CA PHE A 23 -24.07 27.86 9.81
C PHE A 23 -25.47 27.54 10.36
N ASN A 24 -26.50 27.78 9.54
CA ASN A 24 -27.83 27.21 9.83
C ASN A 24 -27.67 25.69 10.00
N LYS A 25 -28.22 25.13 11.09
CA LYS A 25 -28.18 23.68 11.38
C LYS A 25 -28.63 22.84 10.16
N LYS A 26 -29.58 23.34 9.36
CA LYS A 26 -30.01 22.70 8.10
C LYS A 26 -28.90 22.65 7.05
N THR A 27 -28.16 23.73 6.86
CA THR A 27 -27.03 23.78 5.92
C THR A 27 -25.92 22.83 6.34
N ILE A 28 -25.57 22.80 7.64
CA ILE A 28 -24.60 21.82 8.16
C ILE A 28 -25.08 20.38 7.90
N ALA A 29 -26.35 20.08 8.20
CA ALA A 29 -26.91 18.75 8.00
C ALA A 29 -26.91 18.34 6.52
N ILE A 30 -27.29 19.23 5.61
CA ILE A 30 -27.26 18.98 4.16
C ILE A 30 -25.82 18.74 3.69
N SER A 31 -24.87 19.60 4.09
CA SER A 31 -23.46 19.42 3.74
C SER A 31 -22.90 18.09 4.28
N LEU A 32 -23.25 17.69 5.49
CA LEU A 32 -22.87 16.39 6.05
C LEU A 32 -23.48 15.22 5.26
N ILE A 33 -24.75 15.32 4.84
CA ILE A 33 -25.40 14.29 4.01
C ILE A 33 -24.71 14.19 2.65
N ILE A 34 -24.43 15.32 1.99
CA ILE A 34 -23.71 15.33 0.71
C ILE A 34 -22.32 14.72 0.89
N LEU A 35 -21.60 15.10 1.94
CA LEU A 35 -20.27 14.57 2.25
C LEU A 35 -20.33 13.06 2.49
N LEU A 36 -21.25 12.57 3.34
CA LEU A 36 -21.47 11.15 3.60
C LEU A 36 -21.82 10.40 2.31
N THR A 37 -22.66 10.98 1.47
CA THR A 37 -23.06 10.41 0.18
C THR A 37 -21.84 10.27 -0.74
N ILE A 38 -21.02 11.31 -0.86
CA ILE A 38 -19.79 11.29 -1.69
C ILE A 38 -18.77 10.27 -1.17
N PHE A 39 -18.60 10.11 0.14
CA PHE A 39 -17.59 9.19 0.69
C PHE A 39 -18.07 7.75 0.86
N LEU A 40 -19.35 7.54 1.20
CA LEU A 40 -19.90 6.20 1.46
C LEU A 40 -20.40 5.53 0.18
N LEU A 41 -21.12 6.26 -0.69
CA LEU A 41 -21.72 5.65 -1.88
C LEU A 41 -20.69 4.89 -2.71
N PRO A 42 -19.49 5.43 -3.01
CA PRO A 42 -18.57 4.71 -3.87
C PRO A 42 -18.09 3.40 -3.24
N LYS A 43 -17.68 3.41 -1.96
CA LYS A 43 -17.29 2.18 -1.26
C LYS A 43 -18.44 1.16 -1.20
N THR A 44 -19.65 1.61 -0.88
CA THR A 44 -20.82 0.72 -0.88
C THR A 44 -21.15 0.20 -2.28
N SER A 45 -20.89 0.99 -3.33
CA SER A 45 -21.12 0.58 -4.71
C SER A 45 -20.13 -0.50 -5.17
N LEU A 46 -18.87 -0.43 -4.74
CA LEU A 46 -17.88 -1.49 -4.99
C LEU A 46 -18.33 -2.81 -4.34
N VAL A 47 -18.70 -2.76 -3.06
CA VAL A 47 -19.16 -3.95 -2.32
C VAL A 47 -20.45 -4.51 -2.92
N PHE A 48 -21.39 -3.64 -3.29
CA PHE A 48 -22.64 -4.07 -3.93
C PHE A 48 -22.40 -4.66 -5.31
N PHE A 49 -21.52 -4.06 -6.12
CA PHE A 49 -21.15 -4.59 -7.43
C PHE A 49 -20.54 -5.98 -7.30
N ASP A 50 -19.58 -6.15 -6.40
CA ASP A 50 -18.93 -7.43 -6.13
C ASP A 50 -19.94 -8.49 -5.66
N TYR A 51 -20.85 -8.10 -4.74
CA TYR A 51 -21.90 -8.98 -4.25
C TYR A 51 -22.89 -9.44 -5.34
N VAL A 52 -23.27 -8.55 -6.27
CA VAL A 52 -24.28 -8.85 -7.30
C VAL A 52 -23.69 -9.50 -8.55
N TYR A 53 -22.52 -9.04 -8.99
CA TYR A 53 -21.92 -9.39 -10.28
C TYR A 53 -20.60 -10.14 -10.17
N GLY A 54 -20.02 -10.25 -8.96
CA GLY A 54 -18.66 -10.77 -8.78
C GLY A 54 -18.46 -12.16 -9.36
N GLU A 55 -19.31 -13.11 -8.99
CA GLU A 55 -19.24 -14.50 -9.47
C GLU A 55 -19.41 -14.59 -10.99
N THR A 56 -20.43 -13.92 -11.54
CA THR A 56 -20.68 -13.89 -12.99
C THR A 56 -19.50 -13.32 -13.77
N VAL A 57 -18.93 -12.19 -13.33
CA VAL A 57 -17.77 -11.58 -14.00
C VAL A 57 -16.56 -12.50 -13.96
N MET A 58 -16.31 -13.18 -12.83
CA MET A 58 -15.21 -14.13 -12.70
C MET A 58 -15.41 -15.35 -13.61
N ASP A 59 -16.59 -15.96 -13.61
CA ASP A 59 -16.91 -17.14 -14.42
C ASP A 59 -16.85 -16.87 -15.92
N GLU A 60 -17.44 -15.76 -16.37
CA GLU A 60 -17.42 -15.35 -17.78
C GLU A 60 -15.99 -15.04 -18.23
N THR A 61 -15.24 -14.30 -17.42
CA THR A 61 -13.85 -13.95 -17.75
C THR A 61 -12.96 -15.20 -17.75
N SER A 62 -13.11 -16.07 -16.76
CA SER A 62 -12.42 -17.35 -16.70
C SER A 62 -12.67 -18.20 -17.96
N SER A 63 -13.94 -18.39 -18.31
CA SER A 63 -14.35 -19.16 -19.48
C SER A 63 -13.83 -18.56 -20.80
N MET A 64 -13.79 -17.24 -20.89
CA MET A 64 -13.29 -16.52 -22.07
C MET A 64 -11.75 -16.59 -22.20
N VAL A 65 -11.03 -16.43 -21.08
CA VAL A 65 -9.58 -16.23 -21.07
C VAL A 65 -8.82 -17.54 -20.97
N ILE A 66 -9.24 -18.42 -20.06
CA ILE A 66 -8.58 -19.68 -19.76
C ILE A 66 -9.24 -20.83 -20.51
N GLY A 67 -10.55 -20.75 -20.74
CA GLY A 67 -11.32 -21.80 -21.39
C GLY A 67 -11.31 -23.09 -20.57
N ASN A 68 -10.87 -24.18 -21.18
CA ASN A 68 -10.82 -25.51 -20.55
C ASN A 68 -9.40 -25.96 -20.20
N SER A 69 -8.41 -25.06 -20.21
CA SER A 69 -7.04 -25.45 -19.86
C SER A 69 -6.96 -25.86 -18.39
N SER A 70 -6.21 -26.92 -18.11
CA SER A 70 -5.88 -27.37 -16.76
C SER A 70 -4.39 -27.19 -16.43
N ASP A 71 -3.55 -26.76 -17.39
CA ASP A 71 -2.12 -26.52 -17.17
C ASP A 71 -1.94 -25.09 -16.61
N PRO A 72 -1.41 -24.93 -15.38
CA PRO A 72 -1.17 -23.61 -14.80
C PRO A 72 -0.28 -22.70 -15.65
N ASN A 73 0.64 -23.25 -16.45
CA ASN A 73 1.48 -22.43 -17.32
C ASN A 73 0.66 -21.83 -18.49
N GLU A 74 -0.19 -22.63 -19.13
CA GLU A 74 -1.10 -22.16 -20.18
C GLU A 74 -2.10 -21.13 -19.65
N MET A 75 -2.67 -21.37 -18.45
CA MET A 75 -3.53 -20.41 -17.76
C MET A 75 -2.80 -19.08 -17.57
N ALA A 76 -1.59 -19.12 -16.99
CA ALA A 76 -0.81 -17.92 -16.69
C ALA A 76 -0.52 -17.09 -17.94
N ILE A 77 -0.08 -17.73 -19.03
CA ILE A 77 0.18 -17.04 -20.31
C ILE A 77 -1.09 -16.43 -20.89
N SER A 78 -2.21 -17.16 -20.83
CA SER A 78 -3.49 -16.69 -21.37
C SER A 78 -4.00 -15.47 -20.62
N ILE A 79 -3.94 -15.50 -19.28
CA ILE A 79 -4.33 -14.36 -18.44
C ILE A 79 -3.45 -13.14 -18.72
N MET A 80 -2.12 -13.28 -18.66
CA MET A 80 -1.21 -12.14 -18.89
C MET A 80 -1.36 -11.56 -20.30
N SER A 81 -1.54 -12.40 -21.32
CA SER A 81 -1.82 -11.96 -22.69
C SER A 81 -3.15 -11.22 -22.81
N TRP A 82 -4.18 -11.68 -22.11
CA TRP A 82 -5.47 -11.01 -22.06
C TRP A 82 -5.38 -9.66 -21.35
N GLU A 83 -4.82 -9.61 -20.14
CA GLU A 83 -4.65 -8.38 -19.36
C GLU A 83 -3.88 -7.32 -20.15
N SER A 84 -2.79 -7.70 -20.82
CA SER A 84 -1.97 -6.77 -21.62
C SER A 84 -2.75 -6.12 -22.79
N ARG A 85 -3.85 -6.72 -23.24
CA ARG A 85 -4.71 -6.22 -24.32
C ARG A 85 -5.95 -5.47 -23.83
N HIS A 86 -6.43 -5.75 -22.62
CA HIS A 86 -7.73 -5.26 -22.15
C HIS A 86 -7.61 -4.21 -21.04
N PHE A 87 -6.49 -4.19 -20.33
CA PHE A 87 -6.27 -3.27 -19.22
C PHE A 87 -5.49 -2.04 -19.66
N TYR A 88 -5.92 -0.90 -19.13
CA TYR A 88 -5.28 0.38 -19.35
C TYR A 88 -4.64 0.87 -18.06
N ASN A 89 -3.41 1.33 -18.16
CA ASN A 89 -2.72 1.94 -17.04
C ASN A 89 -3.17 3.40 -16.86
N PRO A 90 -3.83 3.76 -15.74
CA PRO A 90 -4.30 5.12 -15.50
C PRO A 90 -3.15 6.14 -15.36
N TYR A 91 -1.95 5.70 -14.99
CA TYR A 91 -0.79 6.57 -14.79
C TYR A 91 -0.09 6.98 -16.09
N ASN A 92 -0.37 6.29 -17.21
CA ASN A 92 0.13 6.75 -18.52
C ASN A 92 -0.45 8.10 -18.93
N ASN A 93 -1.63 8.45 -18.41
CA ASN A 93 -2.36 9.68 -18.75
C ASN A 93 -2.34 10.75 -17.65
N PHE A 94 -1.55 10.53 -16.60
CA PHE A 94 -1.51 11.42 -15.44
C PHE A 94 -0.35 12.39 -15.49
N ASP A 95 -0.55 13.57 -14.89
CA ASP A 95 0.56 14.32 -14.33
C ASP A 95 1.16 13.47 -13.19
N LYS A 96 2.45 13.13 -13.29
CA LYS A 96 3.15 12.27 -12.33
C LYS A 96 3.07 12.79 -10.89
N ASP A 97 2.77 14.08 -10.73
CA ASP A 97 2.68 14.77 -9.44
C ASP A 97 1.24 14.88 -8.88
N SER A 98 0.22 14.44 -9.61
CA SER A 98 -1.16 14.54 -9.13
C SER A 98 -1.46 13.49 -8.07
N LYS A 99 -2.11 13.94 -6.97
CA LYS A 99 -2.51 13.12 -5.82
C LYS A 99 -3.82 12.35 -6.03
N LEU A 100 -4.48 12.54 -7.17
CA LEU A 100 -5.73 11.86 -7.52
C LEU A 100 -5.49 10.47 -8.15
N GLN A 101 -4.35 9.82 -7.84
CA GLN A 101 -3.97 8.50 -8.35
C GLN A 101 -4.82 7.37 -7.78
N GLU A 102 -5.62 7.60 -6.73
CA GLU A 102 -6.41 6.56 -6.06
C GLU A 102 -7.81 6.38 -6.66
N PHE A 103 -8.34 7.39 -7.36
CA PHE A 103 -9.68 7.35 -7.94
C PHE A 103 -9.82 8.36 -9.08
N GLY A 104 -10.42 7.95 -10.18
CA GLY A 104 -10.71 8.87 -11.28
C GLY A 104 -11.49 8.28 -12.45
N LEU A 105 -11.90 9.17 -13.34
CA LEU A 105 -12.47 8.86 -14.65
C LEU A 105 -11.42 9.12 -15.72
N TYR A 106 -11.17 8.13 -16.58
CA TYR A 106 -10.08 8.14 -17.53
C TYR A 106 -10.62 7.93 -18.94
N ASN A 107 -10.38 8.92 -19.80
CA ASN A 107 -10.71 8.84 -21.21
C ASN A 107 -9.45 8.42 -22.00
N TYR A 108 -9.45 7.20 -22.53
CA TYR A 108 -8.27 6.65 -23.22
C TYR A 108 -8.27 6.87 -24.73
N SER A 109 -9.42 7.18 -25.35
CA SER A 109 -9.53 7.39 -26.81
C SER A 109 -9.90 8.81 -27.23
N GLY A 110 -10.25 9.67 -26.27
CA GLY A 110 -10.86 10.98 -26.53
C GLY A 110 -12.39 10.93 -26.67
N SER A 111 -13.02 9.75 -26.68
CA SER A 111 -14.48 9.57 -26.70
C SER A 111 -15.07 9.50 -25.28
N ILE A 112 -16.25 10.09 -25.08
CA ILE A 112 -17.00 9.98 -23.81
C ILE A 112 -17.42 8.53 -23.53
N GLU A 113 -17.64 7.74 -24.58
CA GLU A 113 -18.08 6.34 -24.48
C GLU A 113 -16.98 5.40 -23.95
N GLU A 114 -15.72 5.86 -23.94
CA GLU A 114 -14.55 5.09 -23.46
C GLU A 114 -13.99 5.64 -22.15
N ILE A 115 -14.80 6.40 -21.41
CA ILE A 115 -14.45 6.80 -20.05
C ILE A 115 -14.50 5.55 -19.16
N LYS A 116 -13.35 5.15 -18.64
CA LYS A 116 -13.23 4.08 -17.65
C LYS A 116 -13.05 4.64 -16.26
N LEU A 117 -13.66 3.99 -15.28
CA LEU A 117 -13.48 4.31 -13.88
C LEU A 117 -12.30 3.52 -13.32
N PHE A 118 -11.43 4.18 -12.57
CA PHE A 118 -10.39 3.52 -11.79
C PHE A 118 -10.61 3.81 -10.32
N TRP A 119 -10.43 2.77 -9.51
CA TRP A 119 -10.55 2.83 -8.07
C TRP A 119 -9.46 1.93 -7.47
N ARG A 120 -8.55 2.52 -6.71
CA ARG A 120 -7.49 1.79 -6.01
C ARG A 120 -8.09 0.90 -4.92
N ASP A 121 -7.60 -0.32 -4.81
CA ASP A 121 -8.12 -1.34 -3.89
C ASP A 121 -9.54 -1.83 -4.23
N ALA A 122 -10.02 -1.62 -5.46
CA ALA A 122 -11.32 -2.17 -5.89
C ALA A 122 -11.33 -3.72 -5.85
N PRO A 123 -12.49 -4.36 -5.69
CA PRO A 123 -12.64 -5.81 -5.86
C PRO A 123 -12.17 -6.25 -7.26
N VAL A 124 -11.65 -7.48 -7.39
CA VAL A 124 -11.16 -7.98 -8.68
C VAL A 124 -12.21 -7.96 -9.79
N PRO A 125 -13.48 -8.35 -9.56
CA PRO A 125 -14.52 -8.23 -10.58
C PRO A 125 -14.70 -6.80 -11.10
N TRP A 126 -14.53 -5.79 -10.26
CA TRP A 126 -14.58 -4.39 -10.67
C TRP A 126 -13.41 -4.04 -11.60
N ILE A 127 -12.20 -4.47 -11.23
CA ILE A 127 -10.99 -4.25 -12.03
C ILE A 127 -11.16 -4.89 -13.42
N ILE A 128 -11.67 -6.11 -13.47
CA ILE A 128 -11.97 -6.82 -14.73
C ILE A 128 -13.00 -6.04 -15.56
N HIS A 129 -14.10 -5.62 -14.94
CA HIS A 129 -15.20 -4.93 -15.62
C HIS A 129 -14.76 -3.61 -16.27
N PHE A 130 -14.03 -2.77 -15.54
CA PHE A 130 -13.58 -1.48 -16.06
C PHE A 130 -12.28 -1.57 -16.87
N GLY A 131 -11.47 -2.60 -16.65
CA GLY A 131 -10.20 -2.81 -17.33
C GLY A 131 -9.21 -1.67 -17.13
N THR A 132 -9.06 -1.21 -15.88
CA THR A 132 -8.09 -0.19 -15.46
C THR A 132 -7.19 -0.77 -14.37
N ALA A 133 -5.88 -0.75 -14.58
CA ALA A 133 -4.96 -1.46 -13.69
C ALA A 133 -3.55 -0.87 -13.65
N ASN A 134 -2.91 -0.94 -12.48
CA ASN A 134 -1.47 -0.85 -12.28
C ASN A 134 -0.93 -2.18 -11.74
N CYS A 135 0.36 -2.23 -11.39
CA CYS A 135 1.02 -3.48 -10.98
C CYS A 135 0.28 -4.28 -9.90
N GLU A 136 -0.35 -3.58 -8.95
CA GLU A 136 -1.22 -4.21 -7.95
C GLU A 136 -2.46 -4.86 -8.58
N GLU A 137 -3.24 -4.11 -9.35
CA GLU A 137 -4.49 -4.59 -9.95
C GLU A 137 -4.25 -5.73 -10.95
N TYR A 138 -3.22 -5.62 -11.80
CA TYR A 138 -2.77 -6.71 -12.68
C TYR A 138 -2.46 -7.98 -11.88
N SER A 139 -1.67 -7.85 -10.81
CA SER A 139 -1.27 -9.02 -10.02
C SER A 139 -2.44 -9.64 -9.25
N ARG A 140 -3.40 -8.83 -8.78
CA ARG A 140 -4.60 -9.32 -8.09
C ARG A 140 -5.52 -10.06 -9.04
N VAL A 141 -5.81 -9.50 -10.22
CA VAL A 141 -6.63 -10.16 -11.25
C VAL A 141 -6.00 -11.49 -11.68
N PHE A 142 -4.70 -11.50 -11.95
CA PHE A 142 -3.96 -12.71 -12.26
C PHE A 142 -4.15 -13.80 -11.20
N VAL A 143 -3.91 -13.46 -9.92
CA VAL A 143 -3.97 -14.43 -8.83
C VAL A 143 -5.37 -14.96 -8.61
N GLU A 144 -6.39 -14.10 -8.63
CA GLU A 144 -7.78 -14.52 -8.47
C GLU A 144 -8.25 -15.39 -9.63
N LEU A 145 -7.93 -15.07 -10.88
CA LEU A 145 -8.28 -15.93 -12.02
C LEU A 145 -7.58 -17.30 -11.96
N MET A 146 -6.31 -17.34 -11.55
CA MET A 146 -5.61 -18.61 -11.34
C MET A 146 -6.28 -19.47 -10.24
N ARG A 147 -6.58 -18.86 -9.09
CA ARG A 147 -7.25 -19.55 -7.97
C ARG A 147 -8.66 -20.00 -8.30
N HIS A 148 -9.42 -19.17 -9.02
CA HIS A 148 -10.76 -19.48 -9.51
C HIS A 148 -10.78 -20.75 -10.38
N ASN A 149 -9.66 -21.06 -11.05
CA ASN A 149 -9.47 -22.26 -11.87
C ASN A 149 -8.69 -23.38 -11.15
N GLY A 150 -8.60 -23.32 -9.82
CA GLY A 150 -8.01 -24.36 -9.00
C GLY A 150 -6.48 -24.39 -8.98
N ALA A 151 -5.79 -23.39 -9.55
CA ALA A 151 -4.34 -23.29 -9.48
C ALA A 151 -3.90 -22.59 -8.18
N GLU A 152 -2.82 -23.09 -7.56
CA GLU A 152 -2.19 -22.39 -6.43
C GLU A 152 -1.48 -21.13 -6.93
N ALA A 153 -1.96 -19.95 -6.55
CA ALA A 153 -1.35 -18.67 -6.87
C ALA A 153 -1.23 -17.75 -5.65
N ARG A 154 -0.30 -16.79 -5.70
CA ARG A 154 0.01 -15.85 -4.61
C ARG A 154 0.23 -14.44 -5.15
N PHE A 155 -0.40 -13.48 -4.50
CA PHE A 155 -0.13 -12.06 -4.71
C PHE A 155 1.08 -11.64 -3.89
N ILE A 156 2.10 -11.10 -4.54
CA ILE A 156 3.34 -10.65 -3.90
C ILE A 156 3.40 -9.14 -3.89
N HIS A 157 3.74 -8.57 -2.74
CA HIS A 157 3.81 -7.13 -2.53
C HIS A 157 5.15 -6.74 -1.90
N SER A 158 5.76 -5.68 -2.44
CA SER A 158 6.90 -4.99 -1.84
C SER A 158 6.51 -3.55 -1.53
N PRO A 159 6.10 -3.25 -0.28
CA PRO A 159 5.55 -1.94 0.09
C PRO A 159 6.52 -0.78 -0.20
N ALA A 160 7.74 -0.84 0.34
CA ALA A 160 8.76 0.18 0.10
C ALA A 160 9.40 0.07 -1.29
N GLY A 161 9.20 -1.05 -1.98
CA GLY A 161 9.53 -1.18 -3.39
C GLY A 161 8.51 -0.50 -4.30
N ASP A 162 7.32 -0.13 -3.81
CA ASP A 162 6.13 0.29 -4.58
C ASP A 162 5.94 -0.61 -5.82
N HIS A 163 5.84 -1.91 -5.58
CA HIS A 163 5.55 -2.87 -6.63
C HIS A 163 4.84 -4.11 -6.12
N CYS A 164 4.03 -4.68 -7.01
CA CYS A 164 3.35 -5.95 -6.82
C CYS A 164 3.56 -6.84 -8.04
N TRP A 165 3.66 -8.14 -7.81
CA TRP A 165 3.73 -9.16 -8.85
C TRP A 165 3.01 -10.41 -8.36
N ALA A 166 3.05 -11.48 -9.14
CA ALA A 166 2.38 -12.73 -8.79
C ALA A 166 3.31 -13.94 -8.87
N GLU A 167 2.92 -14.98 -8.16
CA GLU A 167 3.47 -16.32 -8.35
C GLU A 167 2.35 -17.33 -8.56
N TYR A 168 2.64 -18.40 -9.28
CA TYR A 168 1.80 -19.58 -9.34
C TYR A 168 2.62 -20.84 -9.26
N LYS A 169 1.99 -21.95 -8.88
CA LYS A 169 2.63 -23.26 -8.83
C LYS A 169 2.38 -24.00 -10.14
N ASN A 170 3.44 -24.43 -10.82
CA ASN A 170 3.30 -25.26 -12.01
C ASN A 170 2.98 -26.72 -11.65
N GLU A 171 2.74 -27.55 -12.67
CA GLU A 171 2.41 -28.99 -12.50
C GLU A 171 3.48 -29.77 -11.72
N ASN A 172 4.74 -29.31 -11.74
CA ASN A 172 5.85 -29.92 -11.01
C ASN A 172 5.95 -29.44 -9.54
N GLY A 173 5.01 -28.62 -9.08
CA GLY A 173 5.00 -28.09 -7.72
C GLY A 173 5.93 -26.90 -7.48
N ASN A 174 6.55 -26.35 -8.52
CA ASN A 174 7.48 -25.22 -8.42
C ASN A 174 6.74 -23.88 -8.50
N TRP A 175 7.10 -22.95 -7.63
CA TRP A 175 6.64 -21.57 -7.74
C TRP A 175 7.33 -20.84 -8.89
N ILE A 176 6.53 -20.36 -9.83
CA ILE A 176 6.92 -19.57 -10.99
C ILE A 176 6.55 -18.12 -10.71
N VAL A 177 7.55 -17.24 -10.76
CA VAL A 177 7.35 -15.80 -10.62
C VAL A 177 6.92 -15.23 -11.98
N VAL A 178 5.92 -14.37 -11.96
CA VAL A 178 5.45 -13.60 -13.11
C VAL A 178 5.19 -12.16 -12.72
N ASP A 179 5.37 -11.24 -13.66
CA ASP A 179 4.96 -9.85 -13.54
C ASP A 179 3.90 -9.58 -14.63
N PRO A 180 2.61 -9.72 -14.31
CA PRO A 180 1.53 -9.56 -15.29
C PRO A 180 1.46 -8.13 -15.84
N SER A 181 1.84 -7.14 -15.03
CA SER A 181 1.83 -5.72 -15.43
C SER A 181 2.81 -5.38 -16.55
N CYS A 182 3.85 -6.20 -16.71
CA CYS A 182 4.83 -6.10 -17.78
C CYS A 182 4.73 -7.25 -18.79
N ASN A 183 3.69 -8.09 -18.68
CA ASN A 183 3.52 -9.33 -19.47
C ASN A 183 4.81 -10.18 -19.52
N ARG A 184 5.44 -10.41 -18.36
CA ARG A 184 6.74 -11.10 -18.27
C ARG A 184 6.72 -12.31 -17.35
N VAL A 185 7.11 -13.47 -17.88
CA VAL A 185 7.46 -14.64 -17.07
C VAL A 185 8.91 -14.55 -16.64
N ILE A 186 9.16 -14.72 -15.34
CA ILE A 186 10.48 -14.60 -14.74
C ILE A 186 11.06 -15.99 -14.46
N GLY A 187 10.21 -16.97 -14.16
CA GLY A 187 10.62 -18.35 -13.84
C GLY A 187 10.83 -18.54 -12.34
N THR A 188 11.71 -19.47 -11.96
CA THR A 188 11.97 -19.83 -10.55
C THR A 188 13.04 -18.96 -9.88
N ALA A 189 13.65 -18.03 -10.62
CA ALA A 189 14.82 -17.26 -10.23
C ALA A 189 14.45 -15.98 -9.43
N ARG A 190 13.87 -16.17 -8.23
CA ARG A 190 13.39 -15.08 -7.37
C ARG A 190 14.48 -14.07 -6.97
N PHE A 191 15.65 -14.58 -6.59
CA PHE A 191 16.78 -13.73 -6.19
C PHE A 191 17.32 -12.89 -7.34
N GLU A 192 17.44 -13.50 -8.52
CA GLU A 192 17.87 -12.82 -9.73
C GLU A 192 16.85 -11.76 -10.12
N PHE A 193 15.56 -12.06 -10.09
CA PHE A 193 14.50 -11.09 -10.33
C PHE A 193 14.59 -9.86 -9.43
N ALA A 194 14.70 -10.09 -8.12
CA ALA A 194 14.84 -9.02 -7.13
C ALA A 194 16.08 -8.15 -7.41
N LYS A 195 17.21 -8.76 -7.80
CA LYS A 195 18.43 -8.03 -8.17
C LYS A 195 18.27 -7.20 -9.46
N HIS A 196 17.59 -7.74 -10.47
CA HIS A 196 17.37 -7.04 -11.76
C HIS A 196 16.53 -5.78 -11.61
N TRP A 197 15.69 -5.71 -10.58
CA TRP A 197 14.89 -4.55 -10.29
C TRP A 197 15.69 -3.33 -9.83
N ASN A 198 16.95 -3.54 -9.39
CA ASN A 198 17.85 -2.50 -8.89
C ASN A 198 17.17 -1.55 -7.89
N ARG A 199 16.26 -2.11 -7.08
CA ARG A 199 15.61 -1.43 -5.95
C ARG A 199 16.19 -2.00 -4.66
N ASP A 200 16.33 -1.15 -3.64
CA ASP A 200 16.67 -1.60 -2.28
C ASP A 200 15.43 -2.26 -1.65
N LEU A 201 15.05 -3.42 -2.19
CA LEU A 201 13.95 -4.23 -1.69
C LEU A 201 14.31 -4.64 -0.25
N CYS A 202 13.49 -4.21 0.70
CA CYS A 202 13.77 -4.42 2.12
C CYS A 202 12.92 -5.52 2.74
N TYR A 203 11.72 -5.72 2.21
CA TYR A 203 10.68 -6.59 2.76
C TYR A 203 9.66 -6.90 1.66
N ILE A 204 9.25 -8.16 1.58
CA ILE A 204 8.35 -8.69 0.56
C ILE A 204 7.38 -9.64 1.26
N GLU A 205 6.10 -9.47 0.98
CA GLU A 205 5.03 -10.21 1.63
C GLU A 205 4.07 -10.84 0.63
N VAL A 206 3.46 -11.96 1.04
CA VAL A 206 2.30 -12.56 0.38
C VAL A 206 1.05 -12.14 1.15
N ILE A 207 -0.05 -11.88 0.42
CA ILE A 207 -1.40 -11.86 0.99
C ILE A 207 -2.05 -13.21 0.68
N ASP A 208 -2.36 -13.98 1.72
CA ASP A 208 -3.09 -15.25 1.56
C ASP A 208 -4.60 -15.01 1.37
N GLU A 209 -5.34 -16.09 1.10
CA GLU A 209 -6.79 -16.06 0.88
C GLU A 209 -7.59 -15.54 2.10
N ASN A 210 -7.00 -15.63 3.30
CA ASN A 210 -7.58 -15.12 4.54
C ASN A 210 -7.13 -13.69 4.85
N SER A 211 -6.52 -13.00 3.88
CA SER A 211 -5.94 -11.66 4.05
C SER A 211 -4.84 -11.59 5.12
N ASN A 212 -4.19 -12.72 5.43
CA ASN A 212 -3.00 -12.71 6.28
C ASN A 212 -1.77 -12.33 5.47
N TRP A 213 -0.92 -11.55 6.11
CA TRP A 213 0.35 -11.11 5.55
C TRP A 213 1.45 -12.08 5.98
N ILE A 214 2.14 -12.66 5.01
CA ILE A 214 3.22 -13.63 5.24
C ILE A 214 4.51 -13.05 4.69
N ASP A 215 5.52 -12.87 5.56
CA ASP A 215 6.87 -12.46 5.14
C ASP A 215 7.52 -13.57 4.29
N VAL A 216 7.80 -13.26 3.03
CA VAL A 216 8.49 -14.15 2.09
C VAL A 216 9.82 -13.58 1.62
N SER A 217 10.33 -12.53 2.28
CA SER A 217 11.50 -11.79 1.82
C SER A 217 12.75 -12.66 1.67
N ASP A 218 12.95 -13.64 2.56
CA ASP A 218 14.10 -14.57 2.50
C ASP A 218 14.09 -15.45 1.23
N GLN A 219 12.99 -15.49 0.47
CA GLN A 219 12.90 -16.18 -0.81
C GLN A 219 13.41 -15.33 -1.99
N TYR A 220 13.65 -14.04 -1.78
CA TYR A 220 13.91 -13.04 -2.82
C TYR A 220 15.17 -12.22 -2.57
N ILE A 221 15.49 -11.93 -1.31
CA ILE A 221 16.58 -11.04 -0.93
C ILE A 221 17.34 -11.62 0.24
N ASN A 222 18.64 -11.32 0.33
CA ASN A 222 19.33 -11.53 1.60
C ASN A 222 18.91 -10.43 2.55
N ARG A 223 18.98 -10.72 3.84
CA ARG A 223 18.62 -9.78 4.89
C ARG A 223 19.60 -9.87 6.05
N SER A 224 19.52 -8.88 6.92
CA SER A 224 20.23 -8.86 8.20
C SER A 224 19.24 -8.89 9.34
N ASP A 225 19.59 -9.62 10.38
CA ASP A 225 18.86 -9.59 11.64
C ASP A 225 19.04 -8.21 12.29
N VAL A 226 17.94 -7.63 12.73
CA VAL A 226 17.88 -6.36 13.42
C VAL A 226 17.28 -6.61 14.79
N TYR A 227 18.03 -6.22 15.81
CA TYR A 227 17.68 -6.31 17.22
C TYR A 227 17.52 -4.88 17.73
N VAL A 228 16.32 -4.55 18.22
CA VAL A 228 16.02 -3.25 18.82
C VAL A 228 15.64 -3.46 20.26
N GLU A 229 16.38 -2.82 21.16
CA GLU A 229 16.11 -2.78 22.59
C GLU A 229 15.71 -1.37 23.01
N ILE A 230 14.67 -1.24 23.81
CA ILE A 230 14.19 0.05 24.30
C ILE A 230 14.15 0.07 25.83
N HIS A 231 14.72 1.13 26.41
CA HIS A 231 14.75 1.36 27.84
C HIS A 231 14.17 2.73 28.20
N GLU A 232 13.46 2.77 29.32
CA GLU A 232 13.01 3.96 30.01
C GLU A 232 13.38 3.83 31.49
N ASN A 233 14.12 4.79 31.99
CA ASN A 233 14.71 4.91 33.32
C ASN A 233 15.58 3.70 33.67
N GLY A 234 16.39 3.28 32.69
CA GLY A 234 17.26 2.10 32.79
C GLY A 234 16.52 0.76 32.83
N LYS A 235 15.21 0.74 32.54
CA LYS A 235 14.39 -0.49 32.53
C LYS A 235 13.82 -0.74 31.14
N PRO A 236 13.73 -2.01 30.70
CA PRO A 236 13.09 -2.32 29.43
C PRO A 236 11.60 -1.93 29.44
N VAL A 237 11.09 -1.49 28.30
CA VAL A 237 9.67 -1.11 28.13
C VAL A 237 9.06 -1.73 26.87
N ASP A 238 7.77 -2.03 26.88
CA ASP A 238 7.05 -2.66 25.75
C ASP A 238 5.90 -1.81 25.21
N LYS A 239 5.69 -0.63 25.80
CA LYS A 239 4.58 0.28 25.49
C LYS A 239 4.71 1.07 24.16
N TYR A 240 5.76 0.83 23.38
CA TYR A 240 6.00 1.51 22.11
C TYR A 240 5.76 0.57 20.94
N ASP A 241 5.38 1.15 19.80
CA ASP A 241 5.41 0.48 18.51
C ASP A 241 6.59 1.02 17.69
N LEU A 242 7.25 0.13 16.93
CA LEU A 242 8.32 0.48 16.00
C LEU A 242 7.80 0.47 14.56
N TYR A 243 8.02 1.59 13.88
CA TYR A 243 7.78 1.77 12.45
C TYR A 243 9.11 1.95 11.74
N VAL A 244 9.35 1.14 10.72
CA VAL A 244 10.57 1.21 9.90
C VAL A 244 10.20 1.85 8.58
N TYR A 245 10.90 2.92 8.20
CA TYR A 245 10.71 3.59 6.93
C TYR A 245 11.97 3.46 6.07
N ASN A 246 11.82 3.09 4.81
CA ASN A 246 12.89 2.99 3.83
C ASN A 246 12.94 4.27 2.98
N HIS A 247 14.15 4.76 2.68
CA HIS A 247 14.36 6.02 1.97
C HIS A 247 14.61 5.86 0.46
N TYR A 248 14.75 4.64 -0.07
CA TYR A 248 15.13 4.39 -1.46
C TYR A 248 14.28 5.15 -2.47
N LEU A 249 12.95 5.03 -2.42
CA LEU A 249 12.08 5.70 -3.40
C LEU A 249 12.11 7.22 -3.25
N LYS A 250 12.22 7.72 -2.02
CA LYS A 250 12.40 9.16 -1.77
C LYS A 250 13.70 9.68 -2.37
N ASP A 251 14.80 8.98 -2.12
CA ASP A 251 16.14 9.41 -2.51
C ASP A 251 16.38 9.25 -4.02
N THR A 252 15.69 8.31 -4.69
CA THR A 252 15.94 7.98 -6.10
C THR A 252 14.87 8.45 -7.10
N LYS A 253 13.62 8.64 -6.65
CA LYS A 253 12.51 8.98 -7.56
C LYS A 253 11.94 10.39 -7.33
N GLY A 254 11.99 10.91 -6.10
CA GLY A 254 11.39 12.21 -5.77
C GLY A 254 9.88 12.28 -6.09
N GLY A 255 9.36 13.49 -6.32
CA GLY A 255 7.97 13.71 -6.73
C GLY A 255 6.95 13.17 -5.71
N LYS A 256 6.11 12.21 -6.13
CA LYS A 256 5.12 11.55 -5.26
C LYS A 256 5.73 10.82 -4.05
N TYR A 257 7.03 10.56 -4.07
CA TYR A 257 7.77 9.96 -2.96
C TYR A 257 8.58 11.03 -2.20
N ASP A 258 7.96 12.16 -1.85
CA ASP A 258 8.62 13.22 -1.06
C ASP A 258 8.98 12.79 0.37
N LYS A 259 8.48 11.62 0.80
CA LYS A 259 8.66 11.04 2.14
C LYS A 259 9.10 9.57 2.07
N PRO A 260 9.82 9.09 3.10
CA PRO A 260 10.16 7.68 3.24
C PRO A 260 8.89 6.81 3.34
N ILE A 261 8.94 5.60 2.81
CA ILE A 261 7.81 4.66 2.77
C ILE A 261 7.99 3.61 3.85
N ILE A 262 6.89 3.16 4.45
CA ILE A 262 6.92 2.08 5.44
C ILE A 262 7.54 0.83 4.81
N ALA A 263 8.64 0.37 5.40
CA ALA A 263 9.43 -0.76 4.96
C ALA A 263 8.80 -2.10 5.36
N THR A 264 8.32 -2.19 6.60
CA THR A 264 7.80 -3.43 7.18
C THR A 264 6.49 -3.16 7.88
N ARG A 265 5.76 -4.24 8.19
CA ARG A 265 4.66 -4.17 9.15
C ARG A 265 5.15 -3.62 10.51
N LYS A 266 4.21 -3.06 11.26
CA LYS A 266 4.42 -2.54 12.61
C LYS A 266 5.06 -3.62 13.49
N GLN A 267 6.14 -3.26 14.17
CA GLN A 267 6.82 -4.16 15.10
C GLN A 267 6.43 -3.78 16.54
N SER A 268 6.07 -4.78 17.34
CA SER A 268 5.83 -4.59 18.78
C SER A 268 7.00 -5.15 19.58
N PHE A 269 7.18 -4.63 20.79
CA PHE A 269 8.22 -5.08 21.71
C PHE A 269 7.65 -6.11 22.68
N ASN A 270 8.47 -7.09 23.04
CA ASN A 270 8.14 -8.02 24.12
C ASN A 270 8.33 -7.37 25.49
N LYS A 271 7.95 -8.07 26.57
CA LYS A 271 8.09 -7.58 27.96
C LYS A 271 9.54 -7.27 28.39
N SER A 272 10.53 -7.78 27.66
CA SER A 272 11.95 -7.46 27.86
C SER A 272 12.38 -6.23 27.06
N GLY A 273 11.44 -5.52 26.43
CA GLY A 273 11.72 -4.33 25.63
C GLY A 273 12.45 -4.61 24.33
N ILE A 274 12.35 -5.84 23.80
CA ILE A 274 13.08 -6.28 22.62
C ILE A 274 12.12 -6.53 21.45
N SER A 275 12.51 -6.06 20.27
CA SER A 275 11.90 -6.38 18.99
C SER A 275 12.97 -6.92 18.03
N THR A 276 12.65 -8.00 17.32
CA THR A 276 13.56 -8.68 16.40
C THR A 276 12.90 -8.93 15.06
N PHE A 277 13.55 -8.52 13.97
CA PHE A 277 13.06 -8.70 12.61
C PHE A 277 14.23 -8.66 11.63
N LYS A 278 13.95 -8.88 10.34
CA LYS A 278 14.97 -8.89 9.28
C LYS A 278 14.70 -7.81 8.23
N LEU A 279 15.77 -7.18 7.74
CA LEU A 279 15.71 -6.17 6.68
C LEU A 279 16.76 -6.41 5.59
N GLY A 280 16.41 -6.12 4.34
CA GLY A 280 17.37 -6.01 3.25
C GLY A 280 18.31 -4.80 3.40
N THR A 281 19.31 -4.72 2.52
CA THR A 281 20.22 -3.55 2.46
C THR A 281 19.43 -2.26 2.24
N GLY A 282 19.83 -1.16 2.88
CA GLY A 282 19.23 0.15 2.62
C GLY A 282 19.44 1.18 3.72
N ASN A 283 18.94 2.39 3.45
CA ASN A 283 18.86 3.48 4.41
C ASN A 283 17.44 3.58 4.97
N TYR A 284 17.35 3.59 6.30
CA TYR A 284 16.09 3.54 7.03
C TYR A 284 15.97 4.66 8.06
N THR A 285 14.74 4.99 8.44
CA THR A 285 14.43 5.67 9.69
C THR A 285 13.58 4.77 10.55
N PHE A 286 14.04 4.52 11.76
CA PHE A 286 13.33 3.77 12.78
C PHE A 286 12.58 4.78 13.63
N THR A 287 11.25 4.67 13.69
CA THR A 287 10.40 5.57 14.46
C THR A 287 9.71 4.79 15.58
N LEU A 288 10.02 5.11 16.82
CA LEU A 288 9.29 4.63 18.00
C LEU A 288 8.12 5.57 18.27
N MET A 289 6.92 5.01 18.45
CA MET A 289 5.71 5.76 18.74
C MET A 289 4.98 5.14 19.92
N ASN A 290 4.60 5.94 20.91
CA ASN A 290 3.69 5.50 21.96
C ASN A 290 2.25 5.62 21.43
N PRO A 291 1.47 4.53 21.34
CA PRO A 291 0.11 4.57 20.81
C PRO A 291 -0.84 5.41 21.65
N HIS A 292 -0.54 5.62 22.94
CA HIS A 292 -1.31 6.49 23.84
C HIS A 292 -0.88 7.96 23.77
N LEU A 293 0.30 8.26 23.21
CA LEU A 293 0.87 9.60 23.09
C LEU A 293 1.51 9.78 21.70
N PRO A 294 0.72 9.80 20.61
CA PRO A 294 1.21 9.69 19.23
C PRO A 294 2.05 10.90 18.76
N PHE A 295 2.06 11.98 19.53
CA PHE A 295 2.88 13.17 19.27
C PHE A 295 4.35 12.99 19.68
N PHE A 296 4.64 12.03 20.56
CA PHE A 296 5.99 11.73 21.03
C PHE A 296 6.59 10.63 20.14
N LYS A 297 7.53 11.03 19.27
CA LYS A 297 8.20 10.14 18.33
C LYS A 297 9.71 10.24 18.52
N TYR A 298 10.37 9.09 18.59
CA TYR A 298 11.83 9.00 18.54
C TYR A 298 12.21 8.48 17.17
N GLN A 299 13.13 9.17 16.49
CA GLN A 299 13.54 8.83 15.13
C GLN A 299 15.05 8.63 15.06
N LEU A 300 15.48 7.49 14.54
CA LEU A 300 16.89 7.18 14.33
C LEU A 300 17.15 6.80 12.87
N PRO A 301 18.07 7.48 12.16
CA PRO A 301 18.54 7.00 10.87
C PRO A 301 19.43 5.76 11.07
N VAL A 302 19.17 4.71 10.30
CA VAL A 302 19.87 3.44 10.38
C VAL A 302 20.22 2.97 8.98
N ASN A 303 21.50 2.66 8.74
CA ASN A 303 21.92 1.93 7.55
C ASN A 303 22.01 0.44 7.89
N ILE A 304 21.39 -0.39 7.04
CA ILE A 304 21.47 -1.85 7.10
C ILE A 304 22.24 -2.34 5.88
N THR A 305 23.14 -3.29 6.11
CA THR A 305 23.86 -4.03 5.07
C THR A 305 23.53 -5.50 5.25
N GLU A 306 23.24 -6.21 4.17
CA GLU A 306 22.98 -7.67 4.16
C GLU A 306 24.02 -8.50 4.92
N ASN A 307 23.55 -9.57 5.58
CA ASN A 307 24.34 -10.53 6.35
C ASN A 307 25.21 -9.91 7.46
N LYS A 308 24.87 -8.70 7.92
CA LYS A 308 25.52 -8.01 9.04
C LYS A 308 24.47 -7.63 10.09
N PRO A 309 24.29 -8.48 11.13
CA PRO A 309 23.34 -8.21 12.18
C PRO A 309 23.55 -6.83 12.81
N LYS A 310 22.44 -6.15 13.13
CA LYS A 310 22.46 -4.81 13.73
C LYS A 310 21.77 -4.86 15.09
N HIS A 311 22.46 -4.40 16.13
CA HIS A 311 21.88 -4.20 17.46
C HIS A 311 21.77 -2.70 17.75
N LEU A 312 20.56 -2.25 18.10
CA LEU A 312 20.23 -0.87 18.40
C LEU A 312 19.62 -0.80 19.81
N VAL A 313 20.14 0.09 20.64
CA VAL A 313 19.66 0.30 22.01
C VAL A 313 19.19 1.75 22.13
N TYR A 314 17.96 1.94 22.57
CA TYR A 314 17.34 3.26 22.76
C TYR A 314 17.12 3.52 24.24
N ASN A 315 17.81 4.53 24.78
CA ASN A 315 17.59 5.01 26.14
C ASN A 315 16.74 6.28 26.10
N LEU A 316 15.43 6.13 26.28
CA LEU A 316 14.46 7.19 26.00
C LEU A 316 14.59 8.43 26.91
N ASP A 317 15.25 8.31 28.06
CA ASP A 317 15.53 9.43 28.97
C ASP A 317 16.76 10.24 28.58
N GLU A 318 17.73 9.62 27.92
CA GLU A 318 18.95 10.28 27.43
C GLU A 318 18.66 11.04 26.12
N GLU A 319 17.71 10.55 25.34
CA GLU A 319 17.33 11.09 24.03
C GLU A 319 16.25 12.20 24.08
N LYS A 320 15.89 12.69 25.28
CA LYS A 320 14.81 13.70 25.52
C LYS A 320 15.00 15.08 24.85
N HIS A 321 16.01 15.28 24.01
CA HIS A 321 16.38 16.60 23.48
C HIS A 321 15.98 16.88 22.02
N LEU A 322 15.24 16.00 21.34
CA LEU A 322 14.78 16.23 19.97
C LEU A 322 13.26 16.29 19.89
N PHE A 323 12.67 17.37 20.42
CA PHE A 323 11.30 17.74 20.07
C PHE A 323 11.34 18.94 19.11
N LEU A 324 10.80 18.75 17.91
CA LEU A 324 10.38 19.81 16.98
C LEU A 324 8.92 20.16 17.22
#